data_AF-A0A1I3C8B6-F1
#
_entry.id   AF-A0A1I3C8B6-F1
#
_cell.length_a   1.000
_cell.length_b   1.000
_cell.length_c   1.000
_cell.angle_alpha   90.00
_cell.angle_beta   90.00
_cell.angle_gamma   90.00
#
_symmetry.space_group_name_H-M   'P 1'
#
loop_
_entity.id
_entity.type
_entity.pdbx_description
1 polymer ?
#
loop_
_entity_poly.entity_id
_entity_poly.type
_entity_poly.pdbx_seq_one_letter_code
_entity_poly.pdbx_strand_id
1 'polypeptide(L)'
;MKYTFNYQIIRRGEERPVKGDTVQLREDEKTGQHLIPNVGDYVQVQKHFGDKTPLMGRVKTRLFNYSNAIYPDRNTCHINIVLEEPEEDVRERLSSNE
;
A
#
# COMPACT_ATOMS: atom_id res chain seq x y z
N MET A 1 0.54 -16.07 -11.24
CA MET A 1 0.27 -15.75 -9.82
C MET A 1 -0.29 -14.35 -9.77
N LYS A 2 -1.41 -14.12 -9.09
CA LYS A 2 -2.05 -12.80 -9.03
C LYS A 2 -1.64 -12.06 -7.76
N TYR A 3 -1.20 -10.82 -7.90
CA TYR A 3 -0.89 -9.96 -6.76
C TYR A 3 -2.05 -9.02 -6.46
N THR A 4 -2.31 -8.83 -5.17
CA THR A 4 -3.22 -7.79 -4.68
C THR A 4 -2.57 -7.05 -3.54
N PHE A 5 -2.83 -5.75 -3.47
CA PHE A 5 -2.26 -4.87 -2.46
C PHE A 5 -3.35 -4.41 -1.50
N ASN A 6 -2.98 -4.24 -0.24
CA ASN A 6 -3.81 -3.61 0.77
C ASN A 6 -2.92 -2.64 1.55
N TYR A 7 -3.24 -1.35 1.46
CA TYR A 7 -2.54 -0.32 2.20
C TYR A 7 -3.32 0.04 3.46
N GLN A 8 -2.60 0.15 4.58
CA GLN A 8 -3.14 0.57 5.88
C GLN A 8 -2.28 1.69 6.45
N ILE A 9 -2.86 2.55 7.28
CA ILE A 9 -2.13 3.60 7.98
C ILE A 9 -2.03 3.35 9.47
N ILE A 10 -0.85 3.59 10.03
CA ILE A 10 -0.61 3.67 11.45
C ILE A 10 -0.20 5.09 11.80
N ARG A 11 -0.84 5.68 12.81
CA ARG A 11 -0.41 6.99 13.32
C ARG A 11 0.92 6.82 14.03
N ARG A 12 1.72 7.89 14.06
CA ARG A 12 3.00 7.88 14.80
C ARG A 12 2.78 7.54 16.27
N GLY A 13 3.61 6.67 16.81
CA GLY A 13 3.54 6.25 18.20
C GLY A 13 2.47 5.21 18.52
N GLU A 14 1.57 4.89 17.57
CA GLU A 14 0.60 3.80 17.75
C GLU A 14 1.26 2.44 17.50
N GLU A 15 0.74 1.41 18.19
CA GLU A 15 1.20 0.03 18.04
C GLU A 15 0.48 -0.73 16.92
N ARG A 16 -0.74 -0.29 16.54
CA ARG A 16 -1.56 -0.97 15.54
C ARG A 16 -2.08 0.00 14.47
N PRO A 17 -2.15 -0.42 13.20
CA PRO A 17 -2.77 0.36 12.15
C PRO A 17 -4.23 0.67 12.50
N VAL A 18 -4.69 1.85 12.12
CA VAL A 18 -6.12 2.16 12.14
C VAL A 18 -6.80 1.16 11.19
N LYS A 19 -7.97 0.64 11.58
CA LYS A 19 -8.78 -0.26 10.74
C LYS A 19 -9.31 0.55 9.55
N GLY A 20 -8.43 0.78 8.58
CA GLY A 20 -8.57 1.80 7.55
C GLY A 20 -8.75 1.23 6.14
N ASP A 21 -9.03 2.16 5.23
CA ASP A 21 -9.43 1.93 3.85
C ASP A 21 -8.40 1.08 3.08
N THR A 22 -8.80 -0.14 2.77
CA THR A 22 -8.05 -1.04 1.92
C THR A 22 -8.16 -0.57 0.47
N VAL A 23 -7.11 0.08 -0.03
CA VAL A 23 -6.97 0.32 -1.47
C VAL A 23 -6.46 -0.95 -2.13
N GLN A 24 -7.33 -1.60 -2.90
CA GLN A 24 -6.97 -2.76 -3.73
C GLN A 24 -6.45 -2.31 -5.07
N LEU A 25 -5.13 -2.39 -5.26
CA LEU A 25 -4.53 -2.29 -6.58
C LEU A 25 -4.44 -3.70 -7.19
N ARG A 26 -4.83 -3.83 -8.46
CA ARG A 26 -4.69 -5.05 -9.26
C ARG A 26 -3.60 -4.87 -10.29
N GLU A 27 -2.92 -5.96 -10.61
CA GLU A 27 -1.95 -6.05 -11.71
C GLU A 27 -2.46 -5.41 -13.00
N ASP A 28 -1.64 -4.53 -13.60
CA ASP A 28 -1.86 -4.16 -15.00
C ASP A 28 -1.51 -5.40 -15.83
N GLU A 29 -2.53 -6.01 -16.41
CA GLU A 29 -2.43 -7.23 -17.21
C GLU A 29 -1.50 -7.06 -18.43
N LYS A 30 -1.17 -5.82 -18.82
CA LYS A 30 -0.27 -5.52 -19.94
C LYS A 30 1.21 -5.47 -19.56
N THR A 31 1.55 -5.00 -18.35
CA THR A 31 2.95 -4.82 -17.94
C THR A 31 3.43 -5.93 -17.00
N GLY A 32 2.52 -6.63 -16.31
CA GLY A 32 2.85 -7.73 -15.38
C GLY A 32 3.79 -7.31 -14.25
N GLN A 33 3.89 -6.00 -13.99
CA GLN A 33 4.82 -5.44 -13.02
C GLN A 33 4.12 -4.39 -12.19
N HIS A 34 3.93 -4.71 -10.91
CA HIS A 34 3.77 -3.69 -9.88
C HIS A 34 5.08 -3.54 -9.14
N LEU A 35 5.54 -2.29 -9.01
CA LEU A 35 6.61 -1.97 -8.09
C LEU A 35 6.07 -2.16 -6.66
N ILE A 36 6.61 -3.17 -5.97
CA ILE A 36 6.32 -3.41 -4.56
C ILE A 36 7.27 -2.52 -3.76
N PRO A 37 6.76 -1.51 -3.02
CA PRO A 37 7.64 -0.59 -2.31
C PRO A 37 8.41 -1.33 -1.21
N ASN A 38 9.62 -0.85 -0.94
CA ASN A 38 10.46 -1.33 0.14
C ASN A 38 10.08 -0.69 1.47
N VAL A 39 10.43 -1.38 2.56
CA VAL A 39 10.36 -0.78 3.89
C VAL A 39 11.27 0.44 3.90
N GLY A 40 10.72 1.57 4.32
CA GLY A 40 11.40 2.86 4.33
C GLY A 40 11.03 3.80 3.18
N ASP A 41 10.44 3.29 2.09
CA ASP A 41 9.97 4.13 0.97
C ASP A 41 8.78 4.99 1.38
N TYR A 42 8.63 6.17 0.76
CA TYR A 42 7.41 6.96 0.88
C TYR A 42 6.47 6.60 -0.27
N VAL A 43 5.20 6.37 0.07
CA VAL A 43 4.16 5.99 -0.88
C VAL A 43 2.97 6.93 -0.71
N GLN A 44 2.40 7.35 -1.83
CA GLN A 44 1.12 8.04 -1.90
C GLN A 44 0.18 7.22 -2.78
N VAL A 45 -0.96 6.86 -2.23
CA VAL A 45 -1.99 6.04 -2.87
C VAL A 45 -3.24 6.88 -3.01
N GLN A 46 -3.63 7.16 -4.25
CA GLN A 46 -4.91 7.80 -4.53
C GLN A 46 -6.04 6.79 -4.26
N LYS A 47 -7.06 7.22 -3.51
CA LYS A 47 -8.30 6.46 -3.34
C LYS A 47 -9.19 6.69 -4.57
N HIS A 48 -10.09 5.75 -4.87
CA HIS A 48 -11.01 5.87 -6.01
C HIS A 48 -11.87 7.15 -5.95
N PHE A 49 -12.34 7.58 -7.12
CA PHE A 49 -13.12 8.81 -7.39
C PHE A 49 -14.08 9.20 -6.26
N GLY A 50 -13.73 10.27 -5.54
CA GLY A 50 -14.58 10.90 -4.52
C GLY A 50 -13.82 11.33 -3.26
N ASP A 51 -12.77 10.59 -2.89
CA ASP A 51 -11.93 10.94 -1.75
C ASP A 51 -10.85 11.95 -2.16
N LYS A 52 -10.91 13.14 -1.56
CA LYS A 52 -9.96 14.23 -1.85
C LYS A 52 -8.59 14.04 -1.18
N THR A 53 -8.50 13.16 -0.18
CA THR A 53 -7.25 13.00 0.60
C THR A 53 -6.60 11.67 0.24
N PRO A 54 -5.43 11.69 -0.45
CA PRO A 54 -4.70 10.48 -0.73
C PRO A 54 -4.19 9.86 0.57
N LEU A 55 -4.07 8.53 0.56
CA LEU A 55 -3.41 7.81 1.64
C LEU A 55 -1.90 7.94 1.44
N MET A 56 -1.16 8.51 2.39
CA MET A 56 0.30 8.66 2.24
C MET A 56 1.07 8.36 3.51
N GLY A 57 2.30 7.89 3.35
CA GLY A 57 3.21 7.66 4.47
C GLY A 57 4.45 6.85 4.10
N ARG A 58 5.28 6.58 5.11
CA ARG A 58 6.49 5.77 4.98
C ARG A 58 6.16 4.30 5.21
N VAL A 59 6.60 3.40 4.34
CA VAL A 59 6.38 1.96 4.53
C VAL A 59 7.09 1.49 5.80
N LYS A 60 6.32 1.14 6.82
CA LYS A 60 6.81 0.61 8.10
C LYS A 60 7.00 -0.90 8.03
N THR A 61 6.00 -1.60 7.49
CA THR A 61 6.05 -3.06 7.32
C THR A 61 5.34 -3.48 6.04
N ARG A 62 5.73 -4.66 5.55
CA ARG A 62 5.03 -5.37 4.48
C ARG A 62 4.92 -6.86 4.84
N LEU A 63 3.76 -7.44 4.59
CA LEU A 63 3.49 -8.86 4.79
C LEU A 63 3.01 -9.46 3.47
N PHE A 64 3.71 -10.50 3.02
CA PHE A 64 3.34 -11.29 1.84
C PHE A 64 2.57 -12.53 2.30
N ASN A 65 1.31 -12.63 1.91
CA ASN A 65 0.47 -13.77 2.21
C ASN A 65 0.23 -14.59 0.93
N TYR A 66 0.89 -15.73 0.83
CA TYR A 66 0.83 -16.62 -0.33
C TYR A 66 -0.27 -17.67 -0.13
N SER A 67 -1.18 -17.74 -1.10
CA SER A 67 -2.19 -18.79 -1.18
C SER A 67 -1.89 -19.68 -2.40
N ASN A 68 -1.53 -20.92 -2.11
CA ASN A 68 -1.29 -21.93 -3.14
C ASN A 68 -2.61 -22.61 -3.49
N ALA A 69 -2.96 -22.58 -4.78
CA ALA A 69 -4.10 -23.31 -5.31
C ALA A 69 -3.66 -24.66 -5.89
N ILE A 70 -4.62 -25.57 -6.06
CA ILE A 70 -4.39 -26.86 -6.73
C ILE A 70 -3.87 -26.65 -8.16
N TYR A 71 -4.35 -25.61 -8.84
CA TYR A 71 -3.89 -25.21 -10.17
C TYR A 71 -2.90 -24.05 -10.08
N PRO A 72 -1.67 -24.17 -10.63
CA PRO A 72 -0.61 -23.16 -10.49
C PRO A 72 -0.97 -21.75 -11.01
N ASP A 73 -1.84 -21.67 -12.01
CA ASP A 73 -2.36 -20.43 -12.59
C ASP A 73 -3.28 -19.65 -11.63
N ARG A 74 -3.73 -20.29 -10.55
CA ARG A 74 -4.62 -19.70 -9.53
C ARG A 74 -3.91 -19.30 -8.24
N ASN A 75 -2.59 -19.42 -8.16
CA ASN A 75 -1.84 -18.93 -7.01
C ASN A 75 -2.05 -17.42 -6.83
N THR A 76 -2.29 -16.99 -5.60
CA THR A 76 -2.44 -15.56 -5.25
C THR A 76 -1.44 -15.15 -4.18
N CYS A 77 -1.02 -13.89 -4.24
CA CYS A 77 -0.26 -13.24 -3.17
C CYS A 77 -1.00 -11.98 -2.75
N HIS A 78 -1.44 -11.94 -1.50
CA HIS A 78 -2.03 -10.77 -0.88
C HIS A 78 -0.93 -10.04 -0.10
N ILE A 79 -0.62 -8.82 -0.50
CA ILE A 79 0.44 -8.01 0.11
C ILE A 79 -0.22 -6.93 0.97
N ASN A 80 -0.03 -7.03 2.28
CA ASN A 80 -0.44 -5.99 3.21
C ASN A 80 0.74 -5.05 3.47
N ILE A 81 0.53 -3.74 3.27
CA ILE A 81 1.54 -2.70 3.45
C ILE A 81 1.04 -1.72 4.50
N VAL A 82 1.82 -1.53 5.56
CA VAL A 82 1.51 -0.56 6.61
C VAL A 82 2.37 0.67 6.39
N LEU A 83 1.70 1.81 6.21
CA LEU A 83 2.32 3.14 6.12
C LEU A 83 2.25 3.81 7.49
N GLU A 84 3.37 4.35 7.94
CA GLU A 84 3.41 5.28 9.06
C GLU A 84 3.17 6.70 8.57
N GLU A 85 2.30 7.44 9.25
CA GLU A 85 2.04 8.86 8.94
C GLU A 85 3.36 9.63 8.84
N PRO A 86 3.56 10.47 7.81
CA PRO A 86 4.74 11.32 7.71
C PRO A 86 4.76 12.39 8.81
N GLU A 87 5.94 13.00 9.07
CA GLU A 87 6.03 14.22 9.90
C GLU A 87 5.39 15.35 9.12
N GLU A 88 4.95 16.41 9.80
CA GLU A 88 4.24 17.49 9.11
C GLU A 88 5.15 18.16 8.06
N ASP A 89 6.43 18.38 8.38
CA ASP A 89 7.42 18.92 7.44
C ASP A 89 7.65 17.99 6.24
N VAL A 90 7.67 16.69 6.46
CA VAL A 90 7.78 15.69 5.39
C VAL A 90 6.51 15.67 4.56
N ARG A 91 5.34 15.76 5.19
CA ARG A 91 4.04 15.80 4.50
C ARG A 91 3.98 17.01 3.58
N GLU A 92 4.30 18.20 4.08
CA GLU A 92 4.31 19.44 3.31
C GLU A 92 5.24 19.35 2.09
N ARG A 93 6.44 18.77 2.26
CA ARG A 93 7.41 18.55 1.17
C ARG A 93 6.93 17.55 0.13
N LEU A 94 6.13 16.56 0.52
CA LEU A 94 5.57 15.56 -0.39
C LEU A 94 4.34 16.11 -1.13
N SER A 95 3.53 16.95 -0.49
CA SER A 95 2.34 17.56 -1.09
C SER A 95 2.62 18.80 -1.96
N SER A 96 3.81 19.40 -1.84
CA SER A 96 4.21 20.60 -2.61
C SER A 96 4.81 20.29 -3.99
N ASN A 97 4.90 19.00 -4.38
CA ASN A 97 5.39 18.57 -5.70
C ASN A 97 4.27 18.33 -6.74
N GLU A 98 3.06 18.88 -6.53
CA GLU A 98 2.02 18.98 -7.57
C GLU A 98 2.10 20.29 -8.35
#